data_AF-A0A9D6TQ89-F1
#
_entry.id   AF-A0A9D6TQ89-F1
#
_cell.length_a   1.000
_cell.length_b   1.000
_cell.length_c   1.000
_cell.angle_alpha   90.00
_cell.angle_beta   90.00
_cell.angle_gamma   90.00
#
_symmetry.space_group_name_H-M   'P 1'
#
loop_
_entity.id
_entity.type
_entity.pdbx_description
1 polymer ?
#
loop_
_entity_poly.entity_id
_entity_poly.type
_entity_poly.pdbx_seq_one_letter_code
_entity_poly.pdbx_strand_id
1 'polypeptide(L)'
;MQELEWQTRKKRIDARLMAATPPWKIIPYHAGLDLTTLDRCAVTEFPADNGPADYALYVNGRWLGIIEAKFTVFDCFDGTLIRYFRGASNFQIEEPRAEPVPLPQVIDHIWNNVDRRYWTGVLVKRLHRIARSMSGEARAEFAPWLPDGDVAQFARGLPQKLERDFSATMKLLRHPDFQRLLEDYPRARRTFVVAPGVEDTVDSTRIERFGEFEKPADYLAAFARFVRANRDRIHALDILMRRPAGWGPTALTQLRDTLMKERFSENVLRRAHAKMGHQPLADVISLVKNAAVGESPLLTAEERVAAAFARLEARLTLTEDQRRWMLLIREHLFTSLSLSEEDFDDQPIFSARGGRARARQLFGKDLPAVIARINEAVAA
;
A
#
# COMPACT_ATOMS: atom_id res chain seq x y z
N MET A 1 21.23 -21.52 17.38
CA MET A 1 21.20 -21.15 15.95
C MET A 1 20.08 -20.15 15.80
N GLN A 2 20.40 -18.85 15.73
CA GLN A 2 19.39 -17.81 15.52
C GLN A 2 18.90 -17.96 14.07
N GLU A 3 17.77 -18.63 13.87
CA GLU A 3 17.04 -18.54 12.61
C GLU A 3 16.75 -17.06 12.37
N LEU A 4 17.20 -16.53 11.23
CA LEU A 4 16.97 -15.14 10.89
C LEU A 4 15.46 -14.93 10.81
N GLU A 5 14.93 -13.97 11.57
CA GLU A 5 13.49 -13.71 11.72
C GLU A 5 12.74 -13.60 10.38
N TRP A 6 13.42 -13.12 9.33
CA TRP A 6 12.90 -13.05 7.96
C TRP A 6 12.66 -14.44 7.34
N GLN A 7 13.55 -15.42 7.59
CA GLN A 7 13.41 -16.80 7.10
C GLN A 7 12.21 -17.49 7.74
N THR A 8 11.97 -17.25 9.03
CA THR A 8 10.83 -17.81 9.75
C THR A 8 9.50 -17.23 9.25
N ARG A 9 9.47 -15.94 8.89
CA ARG A 9 8.29 -15.26 8.32
C ARG A 9 7.98 -15.74 6.90
N LYS A 10 9.00 -15.81 6.04
CA LYS A 10 8.89 -16.35 4.67
C LYS A 10 8.35 -17.78 4.68
N LYS A 11 8.90 -18.65 5.54
CA LYS A 11 8.45 -20.04 5.72
C LYS A 11 6.99 -20.17 6.17
N ARG A 12 6.48 -19.24 7.00
CA ARG A 12 5.07 -19.23 7.45
C ARG A 12 4.12 -18.75 6.35
N ILE A 13 4.52 -17.72 5.59
CA ILE A 13 3.72 -17.18 4.49
C ILE A 13 3.65 -18.22 3.36
N ASP A 14 4.79 -18.80 3.00
CA ASP A 14 4.87 -19.88 2.00
C ASP A 14 3.96 -21.05 2.37
N ALA A 15 4.02 -21.52 3.62
CA ALA A 15 3.18 -22.61 4.10
C ALA A 15 1.67 -22.28 4.02
N ARG A 16 1.28 -21.02 4.31
CA ARG A 16 -0.12 -20.59 4.22
C ARG A 16 -0.61 -20.43 2.78
N LEU A 17 0.23 -19.91 1.89
CA LEU A 17 -0.07 -19.79 0.46
C LEU A 17 -0.26 -21.18 -0.18
N MET A 18 0.63 -22.13 0.14
CA MET A 18 0.53 -23.51 -0.35
C MET A 18 -0.65 -24.28 0.26
N ALA A 19 -1.04 -23.99 1.51
CA ALA A 19 -2.15 -24.65 2.20
C ALA A 19 -3.53 -24.04 1.90
N ALA A 20 -3.59 -22.91 1.20
CA ALA A 20 -4.86 -22.32 0.80
C ALA A 20 -5.62 -23.24 -0.18
N THR A 21 -6.95 -23.13 -0.20
CA THR A 21 -7.79 -23.92 -1.09
C THR A 21 -8.51 -22.99 -2.06
N PRO A 22 -8.20 -23.02 -3.35
CA PRO A 22 -7.13 -23.78 -4.02
C PRO A 22 -5.70 -23.22 -3.76
N PRO A 23 -4.65 -24.05 -3.88
CA PRO A 23 -3.29 -23.69 -3.47
C PRO A 23 -2.65 -22.67 -4.40
N TRP A 24 -1.83 -21.78 -3.82
CA TRP A 24 -1.06 -20.79 -4.57
C TRP A 24 0.29 -21.34 -4.99
N LYS A 25 0.72 -21.00 -6.21
CA LYS A 25 2.06 -21.27 -6.73
C LYS A 25 2.98 -20.12 -6.38
N ILE A 26 4.13 -20.39 -5.77
CA ILE A 26 5.11 -19.36 -5.42
C ILE A 26 6.21 -19.35 -6.47
N ILE A 27 6.44 -18.20 -7.11
CA ILE A 27 7.40 -18.06 -8.20
C ILE A 27 8.30 -16.83 -7.99
N PRO A 28 9.61 -16.89 -8.26
CA PRO A 28 10.46 -15.71 -8.18
C PRO A 28 10.22 -14.77 -9.35
N TYR A 29 10.27 -13.46 -9.09
CA TYR A 29 10.30 -12.47 -10.16
C TYR A 29 11.59 -12.60 -10.97
N HIS A 30 11.46 -12.43 -12.29
CA HIS A 30 12.59 -12.18 -13.18
C HIS A 30 12.14 -11.27 -14.33
N ALA A 31 13.10 -10.57 -14.95
CA ALA A 31 12.82 -9.78 -16.14
C ALA A 31 12.27 -10.70 -17.25
N GLY A 32 11.14 -10.31 -17.84
CA GLY A 32 10.45 -11.09 -18.88
C GLY A 32 9.44 -12.14 -18.38
N LEU A 33 9.15 -12.19 -17.06
CA LEU A 33 8.04 -13.01 -16.55
C LEU A 33 6.70 -12.48 -17.12
N ASP A 34 5.98 -13.34 -17.85
CA ASP A 34 4.66 -13.00 -18.40
C ASP A 34 3.57 -13.11 -17.33
N LEU A 35 3.24 -11.96 -16.75
CA LEU A 35 2.26 -11.82 -15.67
C LEU A 35 0.82 -12.13 -16.10
N THR A 36 0.53 -12.07 -17.41
CA THR A 36 -0.83 -12.27 -17.95
C THR A 36 -1.26 -13.73 -17.93
N THR A 37 -0.29 -14.65 -17.85
CA THR A 37 -0.52 -16.10 -17.80
C THR A 37 -0.68 -16.64 -16.37
N LEU A 38 -0.48 -15.79 -15.38
CA LEU A 38 -0.42 -16.20 -13.99
C LEU A 38 -1.80 -16.38 -13.38
N ASP A 39 -2.14 -17.61 -13.01
CA ASP A 39 -3.31 -17.90 -12.18
C ASP A 39 -2.89 -18.46 -10.81
N ARG A 40 -3.39 -17.84 -9.75
CA ARG A 40 -3.10 -18.12 -8.33
C ARG A 40 -1.60 -18.23 -8.06
N CYS A 41 -0.84 -17.26 -8.57
CA CYS A 41 0.61 -17.19 -8.38
C CYS A 41 0.97 -16.07 -7.41
N ALA A 42 1.85 -16.35 -6.46
CA ALA A 42 2.50 -15.38 -5.59
C ALA A 42 3.94 -15.16 -6.09
N VAL A 43 4.17 -14.01 -6.71
CA VAL A 43 5.46 -13.63 -7.31
C VAL A 43 6.34 -12.98 -6.25
N THR A 44 7.48 -13.57 -5.89
CA THR A 44 8.37 -13.03 -4.85
C THR A 44 9.30 -11.96 -5.41
N GLU A 45 9.67 -10.98 -4.58
CA GLU A 45 10.60 -9.89 -4.93
C GLU A 45 10.14 -9.05 -6.14
N PHE A 46 8.83 -8.81 -6.22
CA PHE A 46 8.21 -8.08 -7.33
C PHE A 46 8.55 -6.58 -7.26
N PRO A 47 9.08 -5.95 -8.32
CA PRO A 47 9.52 -4.56 -8.27
C PRO A 47 8.34 -3.59 -8.05
N ALA A 48 8.47 -2.68 -7.08
CA ALA A 48 7.53 -1.59 -6.82
C ALA A 48 8.27 -0.25 -6.58
N ASP A 49 7.52 0.86 -6.63
CA ASP A 49 8.04 2.24 -6.55
C ASP A 49 8.89 2.51 -5.27
N ASN A 50 8.68 1.75 -4.19
CA ASN A 50 9.36 1.91 -2.89
C ASN A 50 10.30 0.73 -2.53
N GLY A 51 10.67 -0.11 -3.50
CA GLY A 51 11.47 -1.33 -3.30
C GLY A 51 10.71 -2.60 -3.70
N PRO A 52 11.40 -3.75 -3.83
CA PRO A 52 10.76 -5.01 -4.21
C PRO A 52 9.83 -5.50 -3.09
N ALA A 53 8.61 -5.84 -3.47
CA ALA A 53 7.62 -6.40 -2.57
C ALA A 53 7.91 -7.89 -2.28
N ASP A 54 7.67 -8.34 -1.05
CA ASP A 54 7.92 -9.74 -0.65
C ASP A 54 7.11 -10.73 -1.51
N TYR A 55 5.81 -10.48 -1.75
CA TYR A 55 4.98 -11.23 -2.68
C TYR A 55 3.96 -10.33 -3.40
N ALA A 56 3.81 -10.48 -4.71
CA ALA A 56 2.69 -9.94 -5.49
C ALA A 56 1.77 -11.09 -5.95
N LEU A 57 0.48 -10.98 -5.67
CA LEU A 57 -0.52 -12.01 -5.94
C LEU A 57 -1.18 -11.77 -7.30
N TYR A 58 -1.28 -12.82 -8.13
CA TYR A 58 -1.93 -12.81 -9.43
C TYR A 58 -2.97 -13.93 -9.55
N VAL A 59 -4.14 -13.61 -10.13
CA VAL A 59 -5.22 -14.55 -10.44
C VAL A 59 -5.74 -14.25 -11.83
N ASN A 60 -5.80 -15.25 -12.71
CA ASN A 60 -6.19 -15.10 -14.12
C ASN A 60 -5.52 -13.90 -14.84
N GLY A 61 -4.22 -13.73 -14.68
CA GLY A 61 -3.44 -12.65 -15.29
C GLY A 61 -3.66 -11.27 -14.68
N ARG A 62 -4.49 -11.16 -13.62
CA ARG A 62 -4.78 -9.91 -12.93
C ARG A 62 -4.08 -9.84 -11.60
N TRP A 63 -3.51 -8.68 -11.31
CA TRP A 63 -2.94 -8.38 -10.00
C TRP A 63 -4.06 -8.29 -8.94
N LEU A 64 -3.88 -9.00 -7.83
CA LEU A 64 -4.83 -9.06 -6.72
C LEU A 64 -4.38 -8.22 -5.52
N GLY A 65 -3.08 -8.18 -5.24
CA GLY A 65 -2.55 -7.52 -4.05
C GLY A 65 -1.09 -7.84 -3.78
N ILE A 66 -0.55 -7.25 -2.70
CA ILE A 66 0.80 -7.52 -2.19
C ILE A 66 0.71 -8.10 -0.77
N ILE A 67 1.61 -9.02 -0.44
CA ILE A 67 1.87 -9.48 0.93
C ILE A 67 3.28 -9.02 1.30
N GLU A 68 3.39 -8.23 2.38
CA GLU A 68 4.66 -7.87 3.00
C GLU A 68 4.85 -8.64 4.31
N ALA A 69 6.00 -9.29 4.49
CA ALA A 69 6.29 -10.13 5.65
C ALA A 69 6.67 -9.30 6.90
N LYS A 70 7.00 -8.02 6.72
CA LYS A 70 7.26 -7.07 7.82
C LYS A 70 7.04 -5.64 7.34
N PHE A 71 5.99 -4.98 7.82
CA PHE A 71 5.94 -3.52 7.83
C PHE A 71 6.06 -3.03 9.27
N THR A 72 6.80 -1.94 9.49
CA THR A 72 6.99 -1.36 10.83
C THR A 72 6.19 -0.07 10.90
N VAL A 73 5.24 -0.02 11.84
CA VAL A 73 4.50 1.20 12.16
C VAL A 73 5.21 1.88 13.31
N PHE A 74 5.66 3.11 13.09
CA PHE A 74 6.07 4.01 14.16
C PHE A 74 4.87 4.88 14.55
N ASP A 75 4.38 4.71 15.77
CA ASP A 75 3.33 5.54 16.33
C ASP A 75 3.95 6.67 17.14
N CYS A 76 3.88 7.89 16.60
CA CYS A 76 4.31 9.11 17.28
C CYS A 76 3.14 9.88 17.90
N PHE A 77 1.96 9.26 18.01
CA PHE A 77 0.68 9.89 18.34
C PHE A 77 -0.02 9.16 19.50
N ASP A 78 0.73 8.81 20.55
CA ASP A 78 0.21 8.23 21.79
C ASP A 78 -0.74 7.03 21.60
N GLY A 79 -0.45 6.17 20.62
CA GLY A 79 -1.18 4.92 20.38
C GLY A 79 -2.43 5.04 19.49
N THR A 80 -2.76 6.25 19.01
CA THR A 80 -3.95 6.47 18.16
C THR A 80 -3.82 5.85 16.77
N LEU A 81 -2.62 5.88 16.18
CA LEU A 81 -2.35 5.27 14.88
C LEU A 81 -2.47 3.75 14.98
N ILE A 82 -1.91 3.16 16.03
CA ILE A 82 -2.05 1.73 16.34
C ILE A 82 -3.52 1.34 16.55
N ARG A 83 -4.30 2.17 17.26
CA ARG A 83 -5.74 1.90 17.51
C ARG A 83 -6.56 1.95 16.22
N TYR A 84 -6.25 2.87 15.31
CA TYR A 84 -6.87 2.94 13.98
C TYR A 84 -6.61 1.66 13.16
N PHE A 85 -5.36 1.18 13.12
CA PHE A 85 -5.01 -0.02 12.37
C PHE A 85 -5.63 -1.31 12.96
N ARG A 86 -5.84 -1.37 14.28
CA ARG A 86 -6.59 -2.47 14.94
C ARG A 86 -8.02 -2.62 14.43
N GLY A 87 -8.68 -1.52 14.08
CA GLY A 87 -10.07 -1.53 13.60
C GLY A 87 -10.21 -1.73 12.10
N ALA A 88 -9.17 -1.39 11.32
CA ALA A 88 -9.20 -1.40 9.86
C ALA A 88 -8.67 -2.71 9.24
N SER A 89 -8.07 -3.61 10.01
CA SER A 89 -7.38 -4.79 9.49
C SER A 89 -7.33 -5.95 10.49
N ASN A 90 -7.26 -7.20 10.00
CA ASN A 90 -7.01 -8.39 10.83
C ASN A 90 -5.52 -8.55 11.24
N PHE A 91 -4.72 -7.48 11.21
CA PHE A 91 -3.32 -7.53 11.63
C PHE A 91 -3.26 -7.70 13.16
N GLN A 92 -2.54 -8.73 13.63
CA GLN A 92 -2.09 -8.77 15.02
C GLN A 92 -1.00 -7.72 15.20
N ILE A 93 -1.37 -6.53 15.70
CA ILE A 93 -0.41 -5.50 16.07
C ILE A 93 0.20 -5.92 17.41
N GLU A 94 1.39 -6.51 17.36
CA GLU A 94 2.24 -6.65 18.53
C GLU A 94 2.71 -5.24 18.93
N GLU A 95 2.19 -4.73 20.05
CA GLU A 95 2.77 -3.57 20.72
C GLU A 95 4.27 -3.82 20.90
N PRO A 96 5.16 -2.83 20.71
CA PRO A 96 6.59 -3.00 20.91
C PRO A 96 6.87 -3.41 22.36
N ARG A 97 6.87 -4.71 22.62
CA ARG A 97 7.38 -5.28 23.85
C ARG A 97 8.88 -5.34 23.73
N ALA A 98 9.50 -4.28 24.21
CA ALA A 98 10.39 -4.43 25.34
C ALA A 98 10.47 -3.07 26.03
N GLU A 99 9.88 -2.96 27.21
CA GLU A 99 10.58 -2.20 28.24
C GLU A 99 12.04 -2.67 28.20
N PRO A 100 13.01 -1.77 28.03
CA PRO A 100 14.39 -2.18 27.78
C PRO A 100 14.86 -3.04 28.94
N VAL A 101 14.98 -4.36 28.73
CA VAL A 101 15.43 -5.40 29.69
C VAL A 101 16.26 -4.77 30.80
N PRO A 102 15.80 -4.72 32.07
CA PRO A 102 16.49 -3.99 33.12
C PRO A 102 17.97 -4.35 33.22
N LEU A 103 18.80 -3.43 33.69
CA LEU A 103 20.24 -3.66 33.84
C LEU A 103 20.56 -4.90 34.70
N PRO A 104 19.85 -5.16 35.81
CA PRO A 104 19.96 -6.41 36.57
C PRO A 104 19.72 -7.65 35.70
N GLN A 105 18.69 -7.65 34.86
CA GLN A 105 18.35 -8.78 34.00
C GLN A 105 19.38 -8.99 32.88
N VAL A 106 19.95 -7.91 32.33
CA VAL A 106 21.09 -8.01 31.39
C VAL A 106 22.28 -8.68 32.05
N ILE A 107 22.59 -8.31 33.30
CA ILE A 107 23.71 -8.87 34.07
C ILE A 107 23.45 -10.34 34.41
N ASP A 108 22.21 -10.70 34.76
CA ASP A 108 21.82 -12.09 35.00
C ASP A 108 21.90 -12.97 33.76
N HIS A 109 21.60 -12.44 32.56
CA HIS A 109 21.84 -13.19 31.32
C HIS A 109 23.32 -13.50 31.09
N ILE A 110 24.22 -12.55 31.40
CA ILE A 110 25.67 -12.77 31.34
C ILE A 110 26.10 -13.83 32.36
N TRP A 111 25.59 -13.75 33.60
CA TRP A 111 25.86 -14.72 34.67
C TRP A 111 25.47 -16.15 34.26
N ASN A 112 24.25 -16.30 33.74
CA ASN A 112 23.69 -17.59 33.35
C ASN A 112 24.15 -18.08 31.96
N ASN A 113 25.15 -17.41 31.37
CA ASN A 113 25.71 -17.76 30.06
C ASN A 113 24.68 -17.79 28.91
N VAL A 114 23.59 -17.03 29.03
CA VAL A 114 22.62 -16.82 27.94
C VAL A 114 23.25 -15.84 26.98
N ASP A 115 23.51 -16.24 25.73
CA ASP A 115 24.14 -15.42 24.67
C ASP A 115 25.13 -14.37 25.19
N ARG A 116 26.15 -14.85 25.92
CA ARG A 116 27.02 -14.00 26.75
C ARG A 116 27.65 -12.87 25.95
N ARG A 117 28.04 -13.12 24.69
CA ARG A 117 28.65 -12.11 23.81
C ARG A 117 27.65 -10.99 23.49
N TYR A 118 26.42 -11.34 23.15
CA TYR A 118 25.37 -10.37 22.88
C TYR A 118 25.07 -9.50 24.12
N TRP A 119 24.81 -10.13 25.27
CA TRP A 119 24.42 -9.41 26.48
C TRP A 119 25.58 -8.59 27.07
N THR A 120 26.83 -9.04 26.91
CA THR A 120 28.01 -8.21 27.19
C THR A 120 28.00 -6.95 26.34
N GLY A 121 27.73 -7.07 25.03
CA GLY A 121 27.62 -5.91 24.13
C GLY A 121 26.48 -4.96 24.52
N VAL A 122 25.33 -5.49 24.97
CA VAL A 122 24.21 -4.70 25.49
C VAL A 122 24.63 -3.92 26.74
N LEU A 123 25.27 -4.59 27.70
CA LEU A 123 25.73 -3.97 28.94
C LEU A 123 26.76 -2.87 28.67
N VAL A 124 27.74 -3.11 27.80
CA VAL A 124 28.73 -2.10 27.38
C VAL A 124 28.06 -0.84 26.83
N LYS A 125 27.06 -0.98 25.94
CA LYS A 125 26.32 0.17 25.39
C LYS A 125 25.56 0.95 26.47
N ARG A 126 24.98 0.26 27.45
CA ARG A 126 24.26 0.90 28.56
C ARG A 126 25.21 1.64 29.49
N LEU A 127 26.34 1.05 29.85
CA LEU A 127 27.38 1.72 30.65
C LEU A 127 27.92 2.96 29.93
N HIS A 128 28.14 2.91 28.61
CA HIS A 128 28.49 4.10 27.83
C HIS A 128 27.39 5.16 27.77
N ARG A 129 26.12 4.79 27.89
CA ARG A 129 25.02 5.77 28.02
C ARG A 129 25.08 6.44 29.39
N ILE A 130 25.25 5.67 30.46
CA ILE A 130 25.41 6.17 31.83
C ILE A 130 26.57 7.16 31.89
N ALA A 131 27.73 6.80 31.36
CA ALA A 131 28.92 7.66 31.30
C ALA A 131 28.71 9.00 30.57
N ARG A 132 27.81 9.05 29.58
CA ARG A 132 27.51 10.29 28.82
C ARG A 132 26.50 11.19 29.53
N SER A 133 25.71 10.66 30.46
CA SER A 133 24.64 11.41 31.14
C SER A 133 24.86 11.60 32.64
N MET A 134 25.94 11.09 33.21
CA MET A 134 26.26 11.25 34.63
C MET A 134 26.76 12.67 34.97
N SER A 135 26.43 13.15 36.17
CA SER A 135 26.98 14.38 36.74
C SER A 135 28.36 14.15 37.37
N GLY A 136 29.00 15.21 37.87
CA GLY A 136 30.23 15.09 38.67
C GLY A 136 30.01 14.35 40.01
N GLU A 137 28.84 14.51 40.61
CA GLU A 137 28.42 13.79 41.82
C GLU A 137 28.30 12.28 41.57
N ALA A 138 27.70 11.89 40.44
CA ALA A 138 27.64 10.49 40.05
C ALA A 138 29.04 9.87 39.86
N ARG A 139 30.03 10.61 39.35
CA ARG A 139 31.43 10.11 39.28
C ARG A 139 31.99 9.82 40.66
N ALA A 140 31.71 10.67 41.65
CA ALA A 140 32.12 10.44 43.03
C ALA A 140 31.43 9.19 43.62
N GLU A 141 30.15 8.97 43.31
CA GLU A 141 29.42 7.77 43.74
C GLU A 141 29.91 6.47 43.08
N PHE A 142 30.44 6.53 41.85
CA PHE A 142 31.04 5.39 41.16
C PHE A 142 32.48 5.08 41.63
N ALA A 143 33.18 6.03 42.24
CA ALA A 143 34.59 5.90 42.64
C ALA A 143 34.91 4.75 43.63
N PRO A 144 34.03 4.38 44.59
CA PRO A 144 34.24 3.21 45.44
C PRO A 144 34.23 1.87 44.69
N TRP A 145 33.61 1.84 43.50
CA TRP A 145 33.40 0.63 42.70
C TRP A 145 34.37 0.53 41.53
N LEU A 146 34.74 1.68 40.96
CA LEU A 146 35.53 1.80 39.75
C LEU A 146 36.65 2.83 39.95
N PRO A 147 37.88 2.56 39.47
CA PRO A 147 38.95 3.56 39.48
C PRO A 147 38.48 4.90 38.91
N ASP A 148 38.69 5.98 39.68
CA ASP A 148 38.30 7.36 39.34
C ASP A 148 36.82 7.57 38.99
N GLY A 149 35.95 6.59 39.31
CA GLY A 149 34.55 6.60 38.89
C GLY A 149 34.35 6.52 37.37
N ASP A 150 35.36 6.10 36.60
CA ASP A 150 35.31 6.09 35.13
C ASP A 150 34.52 4.87 34.59
N VAL A 151 33.20 5.05 34.49
CA VAL A 151 32.29 4.07 33.90
C VAL A 151 32.58 3.84 32.40
N ALA A 152 33.10 4.81 31.66
CA ALA A 152 33.41 4.64 30.24
C ALA A 152 34.65 3.74 30.04
N GLN A 153 35.67 3.91 30.86
CA GLN A 153 36.84 3.04 30.87
C GLN A 153 36.48 1.62 31.30
N PHE A 154 35.67 1.48 32.34
CA PHE A 154 35.15 0.17 32.75
C PHE A 154 34.36 -0.51 31.62
N ALA A 155 33.47 0.21 30.93
CA ALA A 155 32.70 -0.32 29.81
C ALA A 155 33.60 -0.81 28.65
N ARG A 156 34.65 -0.06 28.28
CA ARG A 156 35.60 -0.48 27.23
C ARG A 156 36.34 -1.77 27.59
N GLY A 157 36.75 -1.91 28.85
CA GLY A 157 37.50 -3.06 29.33
C GLY A 157 36.64 -4.27 29.72
N LEU A 158 35.31 -4.12 29.78
CA LEU A 158 34.40 -5.13 30.31
C LEU A 158 34.47 -6.50 29.58
N PRO A 159 34.50 -6.57 28.23
CA PRO A 159 34.60 -7.86 27.54
C PRO A 159 35.85 -8.65 27.97
N GLN A 160 37.00 -7.99 28.01
CA GLN A 160 38.28 -8.63 28.37
C GLN A 160 38.33 -9.00 29.86
N LYS A 161 37.70 -8.22 30.74
CA LYS A 161 37.56 -8.54 32.17
C LYS A 161 36.69 -9.78 32.39
N LEU A 162 35.58 -9.91 31.66
CA LEU A 162 34.72 -11.09 31.72
C LEU A 162 35.40 -12.36 31.18
N GLU A 163 36.36 -12.23 30.26
CA GLU A 163 37.16 -13.36 29.77
C GLU A 163 38.27 -13.76 30.76
N ARG A 164 38.97 -12.79 31.36
CA ARG A 164 40.14 -13.04 32.21
C ARG A 164 39.80 -13.34 33.67
N ASP A 165 38.77 -12.67 34.20
CA ASP A 165 38.37 -12.78 35.60
C ASP A 165 36.85 -12.65 35.73
N PHE A 166 36.15 -13.69 35.25
CA PHE A 166 34.69 -13.73 35.23
C PHE A 166 34.10 -13.61 36.63
N SER A 167 34.60 -14.38 37.59
CA SER A 167 34.02 -14.46 38.94
C SER A 167 34.15 -13.13 39.70
N ALA A 168 35.31 -12.46 39.67
CA ALA A 168 35.44 -11.18 40.34
C ALA A 168 34.65 -10.08 39.63
N THR A 169 34.65 -10.08 38.29
CA THR A 169 33.87 -9.10 37.50
C THR A 169 32.37 -9.24 37.77
N MET A 170 31.85 -10.46 37.82
CA MET A 170 30.44 -10.72 38.11
C MET A 170 30.07 -10.44 39.57
N LYS A 171 31.00 -10.60 40.53
CA LYS A 171 30.80 -10.19 41.91
C LYS A 171 30.51 -8.68 42.02
N LEU A 172 31.25 -7.86 41.27
CA LEU A 172 30.99 -6.42 41.16
C LEU A 172 29.66 -6.13 40.48
N LEU A 173 29.44 -6.68 39.27
CA LEU A 173 28.23 -6.40 38.47
C LEU A 173 26.94 -6.84 39.17
N ARG A 174 26.98 -7.87 40.01
CA ARG A 174 25.83 -8.36 40.78
C ARG A 174 25.69 -7.75 42.16
N HIS A 175 26.56 -6.81 42.54
CA HIS A 175 26.44 -6.14 43.83
C HIS A 175 25.18 -5.26 43.86
N PRO A 176 24.27 -5.40 44.86
CA PRO A 176 23.00 -4.67 44.89
C PRO A 176 23.15 -3.15 44.80
N ASP A 177 24.10 -2.58 45.55
CA ASP A 177 24.33 -1.13 45.55
C ASP A 177 24.96 -0.63 44.23
N PHE A 178 25.77 -1.46 43.57
CA PHE A 178 26.30 -1.13 42.25
C PHE A 178 25.18 -1.15 41.21
N GLN A 179 24.30 -2.14 41.23
CA GLN A 179 23.15 -2.19 40.32
C GLN A 179 22.18 -1.03 40.55
N ARG A 180 21.88 -0.69 41.80
CA ARG A 180 21.08 0.49 42.14
C ARG A 180 21.71 1.76 41.57
N LEU A 181 23.02 1.93 41.75
CA LEU A 181 23.74 3.07 41.19
C LEU A 181 23.70 3.10 39.66
N LEU A 182 23.72 1.96 38.98
CA LEU A 182 23.58 1.91 37.51
C LEU A 182 22.19 2.39 37.02
N GLU A 183 21.16 2.30 37.86
CA GLU A 183 19.79 2.73 37.54
C GLU A 183 19.52 4.17 37.98
N ASP A 184 19.95 4.53 39.20
CA ASP A 184 19.55 5.76 39.91
C ASP A 184 20.66 6.82 40.02
N TYR A 185 21.75 6.71 39.25
CA TYR A 185 22.85 7.69 39.29
C TYR A 185 22.39 9.15 39.04
N PRO A 186 22.99 10.13 39.73
CA PRO A 186 22.77 11.55 39.47
C PRO A 186 23.10 11.92 38.01
N ARG A 187 22.09 12.43 37.28
CA ARG A 187 22.27 12.84 35.88
C ARG A 187 22.76 14.27 35.77
N ALA A 188 23.57 14.55 34.74
CA ALA A 188 23.95 15.91 34.39
C ALA A 188 22.70 16.75 34.12
N ARG A 189 22.63 17.94 34.73
CA ARG A 189 21.52 18.87 34.51
C ARG A 189 21.47 19.25 33.03
N ARG A 190 20.32 19.00 32.39
CA ARG A 190 20.06 19.48 31.04
C ARG A 190 19.64 20.94 31.13
N THR A 191 20.41 21.85 30.52
CA THR A 191 19.97 23.22 30.33
C THR A 191 18.85 23.21 29.29
N PHE A 192 17.60 23.35 29.73
CA PHE A 192 16.47 23.56 28.85
C PHE A 192 16.18 25.06 28.85
N VAL A 193 16.47 25.72 27.73
CA VAL A 193 16.21 27.16 27.59
C VAL A 193 14.72 27.33 27.27
N VAL A 194 13.95 27.79 28.25
CA VAL A 194 12.54 28.16 28.07
C VAL A 194 12.49 29.64 27.71
N ALA A 195 11.83 30.00 26.61
CA ALA A 195 11.48 31.39 26.31
C ALA A 195 10.07 31.66 26.90
N PRO A 196 9.94 32.36 28.04
CA PRO A 196 8.68 32.45 28.81
C PRO A 196 7.58 33.32 28.19
N GLY A 197 7.60 33.55 26.86
CA GLY A 197 6.60 34.36 26.16
C GLY A 197 6.29 33.91 24.74
N VAL A 198 6.78 32.74 24.32
CA VAL A 198 6.47 32.17 23.01
C VAL A 198 5.65 30.90 23.26
N GLU A 199 4.35 30.97 23.01
CA GLU A 199 3.48 29.80 22.92
C GLU A 199 3.54 29.29 21.48
N ASP A 200 4.14 28.12 21.28
CA ASP A 200 4.12 27.45 19.98
C ASP A 200 2.74 26.82 19.78
N THR A 201 1.97 27.35 18.82
CA THR A 201 0.74 26.70 18.36
C THR A 201 1.12 25.56 17.41
N VAL A 202 0.79 24.33 17.79
CA VAL A 202 0.99 23.16 16.94
C VAL A 202 -0.37 22.70 16.43
N ASP A 203 -0.59 22.85 15.12
CA ASP A 203 -1.76 22.33 14.44
C ASP A 203 -1.39 21.11 13.60
N SER A 204 -2.23 20.09 13.63
CA SER A 204 -2.12 18.92 12.75
C SER A 204 -3.28 18.92 11.75
N THR A 205 -2.95 18.93 10.46
CA THR A 205 -3.95 18.71 9.40
C THR A 205 -3.63 17.42 8.67
N ARG A 206 -4.66 16.60 8.42
CA ARG A 206 -4.51 15.40 7.59
C ARG A 206 -4.26 15.85 6.14
N ILE A 207 -3.02 15.70 5.67
CA ILE A 207 -2.68 15.94 4.27
C ILE A 207 -3.18 14.75 3.44
N GLU A 208 -4.26 14.95 2.71
CA GLU A 208 -4.76 13.99 1.73
C GLU A 208 -4.15 14.32 0.37
N ARG A 209 -3.33 13.42 -0.19
CA ARG A 209 -2.69 13.62 -1.49
C ARG A 209 -3.52 13.04 -2.64
N PHE A 210 -3.45 13.71 -3.78
CA PHE A 210 -4.03 13.34 -5.07
C PHE A 210 -2.89 13.23 -6.08
N GLY A 211 -2.24 12.07 -6.10
CA GLY A 211 -0.95 11.92 -6.77
C GLY A 211 0.11 12.75 -6.04
N GLU A 212 0.78 13.64 -6.78
CA GLU A 212 1.79 14.57 -6.23
C GLU A 212 1.19 15.85 -5.64
N PHE A 213 -0.12 16.07 -5.82
CA PHE A 213 -0.80 17.31 -5.42
C PHE A 213 -1.48 17.18 -4.06
N GLU A 214 -1.42 18.24 -3.25
CA GLU A 214 -2.13 18.31 -1.96
C GLU A 214 -3.57 18.78 -2.12
N LYS A 215 -3.87 19.57 -3.15
CA LYS A 215 -5.22 20.09 -3.42
C LYS A 215 -5.88 19.33 -4.57
N PRO A 216 -7.15 18.91 -4.43
CA PRO A 216 -7.87 18.23 -5.50
C PRO A 216 -8.06 19.14 -6.73
N ALA A 217 -8.25 20.44 -6.53
CA ALA A 217 -8.38 21.41 -7.62
C ALA A 217 -7.12 21.46 -8.50
N ASP A 218 -5.93 21.44 -7.91
CA ASP A 218 -4.66 21.47 -8.65
C ASP A 218 -4.46 20.18 -9.44
N TYR A 219 -4.82 19.04 -8.85
CA TYR A 219 -4.79 17.74 -9.52
C TYR A 219 -5.74 17.70 -10.73
N LEU A 220 -6.99 18.15 -10.57
CA LEU A 220 -7.97 18.20 -11.67
C LEU A 220 -7.56 19.20 -12.76
N ALA A 221 -6.95 20.33 -12.39
CA ALA A 221 -6.40 21.28 -13.36
C ALA A 221 -5.21 20.69 -14.14
N ALA A 222 -4.33 19.93 -13.47
CA ALA A 222 -3.25 19.19 -14.12
C ALA A 222 -3.80 18.13 -15.07
N PHE A 223 -4.79 17.36 -14.65
CA PHE A 223 -5.47 16.38 -15.48
C PHE A 223 -6.13 17.01 -16.71
N ALA A 224 -6.87 18.11 -16.54
CA ALA A 224 -7.50 18.83 -17.64
C ALA A 224 -6.48 19.38 -18.65
N ARG A 225 -5.31 19.81 -18.18
CA ARG A 225 -4.21 20.25 -19.05
C ARG A 225 -3.60 19.07 -19.80
N PHE A 226 -3.38 17.95 -19.13
CA PHE A 226 -2.88 16.71 -19.74
C PHE A 226 -3.81 16.23 -20.85
N VAL A 227 -5.11 16.12 -20.58
CA VAL A 227 -6.11 15.70 -21.57
C VAL A 227 -6.11 16.66 -22.76
N ARG A 228 -6.10 17.97 -22.52
CA ARG A 228 -6.09 19.00 -23.58
C ARG A 228 -4.83 18.98 -24.44
N ALA A 229 -3.66 18.82 -23.83
CA ALA A 229 -2.38 18.82 -24.54
C ALA A 229 -2.15 17.55 -25.37
N ASN A 230 -2.81 16.44 -25.01
CA ASN A 230 -2.58 15.14 -25.63
C ASN A 230 -3.77 14.60 -26.44
N ARG A 231 -4.80 15.42 -26.71
CA ARG A 231 -5.99 15.01 -27.46
C ARG A 231 -5.67 14.32 -28.79
N ASP A 232 -4.71 14.86 -29.53
CA ASP A 232 -4.32 14.37 -30.86
C ASP A 232 -3.18 13.34 -30.82
N ARG A 233 -2.53 13.18 -29.66
CA ARG A 233 -1.35 12.31 -29.49
C ARG A 233 -1.72 10.94 -28.92
N ILE A 234 -2.72 10.89 -28.05
CA ILE A 234 -3.21 9.65 -27.46
C ILE A 234 -4.41 9.20 -28.27
N HIS A 235 -4.24 8.10 -28.99
CA HIS A 235 -5.25 7.54 -29.90
C HIS A 235 -6.62 7.34 -29.22
N ALA A 236 -6.64 6.83 -27.98
CA ALA A 236 -7.88 6.66 -27.24
C ALA A 236 -8.59 7.98 -26.88
N LEU A 237 -7.86 9.07 -26.65
CA LEU A 237 -8.44 10.40 -26.44
C LEU A 237 -9.03 10.96 -27.74
N ASP A 238 -8.32 10.77 -28.87
CA ASP A 238 -8.83 11.20 -30.19
C ASP A 238 -10.11 10.45 -30.58
N ILE A 239 -10.16 9.13 -30.35
CA ILE A 239 -11.39 8.33 -30.52
C ILE A 239 -12.53 8.95 -29.70
N LEU A 240 -12.31 9.18 -28.40
CA LEU A 240 -13.37 9.65 -27.51
C LEU A 240 -13.89 11.04 -27.87
N MET A 241 -13.01 11.91 -28.36
CA MET A 241 -13.32 13.33 -28.60
C MET A 241 -13.80 13.63 -30.03
N ARG A 242 -13.32 12.88 -31.04
CA ARG A 242 -13.59 13.17 -32.45
C ARG A 242 -14.15 12.01 -33.25
N ARG A 243 -13.80 10.77 -32.89
CA ARG A 243 -14.13 9.57 -33.67
C ARG A 243 -14.74 8.47 -32.80
N PRO A 244 -15.90 8.71 -32.15
CA PRO A 244 -16.48 7.78 -31.19
C PRO A 244 -16.87 6.43 -31.81
N ALA A 245 -17.05 6.36 -33.13
CA ALA A 245 -17.23 5.10 -33.87
C ALA A 245 -16.06 4.12 -33.71
N GLY A 246 -14.86 4.59 -33.36
CA GLY A 246 -13.71 3.75 -33.04
C GLY A 246 -13.67 3.24 -31.59
N TRP A 247 -14.67 3.56 -30.77
CA TRP A 247 -14.69 3.16 -29.37
C TRP A 247 -14.90 1.65 -29.21
N GLY A 248 -14.20 1.07 -28.23
CA GLY A 248 -14.26 -0.35 -27.93
C GLY A 248 -13.24 -0.73 -26.86
N PRO A 249 -13.11 -2.03 -26.53
CA PRO A 249 -12.28 -2.48 -25.41
C PRO A 249 -10.80 -2.08 -25.55
N THR A 250 -10.23 -2.16 -26.75
CA THR A 250 -8.82 -1.76 -26.98
C THR A 250 -8.60 -0.29 -26.68
N ALA A 251 -9.50 0.60 -27.14
CA ALA A 251 -9.40 2.03 -26.88
C ALA A 251 -9.58 2.35 -25.38
N LEU A 252 -10.53 1.68 -24.72
CA LEU A 252 -10.76 1.85 -23.29
C LEU A 252 -9.57 1.36 -22.44
N THR A 253 -9.01 0.21 -22.75
CA THR A 253 -7.81 -0.31 -22.07
C THR A 253 -6.62 0.63 -22.28
N GLN A 254 -6.38 1.06 -23.53
CA GLN A 254 -5.34 2.04 -23.83
C GLN A 254 -5.53 3.35 -23.05
N LEU A 255 -6.77 3.84 -22.93
CA LEU A 255 -7.08 5.03 -22.14
C LEU A 255 -6.69 4.82 -20.68
N ARG A 256 -7.20 3.75 -20.06
CA ARG A 256 -6.94 3.43 -18.65
C ARG A 256 -5.46 3.28 -18.33
N ASP A 257 -4.72 2.57 -19.19
CA ASP A 257 -3.29 2.38 -19.02
C ASP A 257 -2.53 3.70 -19.14
N THR A 258 -2.91 4.54 -20.10
CA THR A 258 -2.28 5.85 -20.28
C THR A 258 -2.54 6.75 -19.08
N LEU A 259 -3.79 6.81 -18.61
CA LEU A 259 -4.14 7.57 -17.41
C LEU A 259 -3.39 7.06 -16.18
N MET A 260 -3.27 5.74 -15.99
CA MET A 260 -2.54 5.16 -14.87
C MET A 260 -1.04 5.52 -14.91
N LYS A 261 -0.40 5.39 -16.08
CA LYS A 261 1.03 5.73 -16.28
C LYS A 261 1.31 7.19 -15.97
N GLU A 262 0.41 8.08 -16.36
CA GLU A 262 0.51 9.53 -16.14
C GLU A 262 -0.01 9.96 -14.76
N ARG A 263 -0.18 9.01 -13.81
CA ARG A 263 -0.63 9.23 -12.42
C ARG A 263 -2.05 9.83 -12.31
N PHE A 264 -2.88 9.67 -13.33
CA PHE A 264 -4.29 10.07 -13.41
C PHE A 264 -5.27 8.90 -13.25
N SER A 265 -5.09 8.05 -12.24
CA SER A 265 -5.97 6.88 -12.06
C SER A 265 -7.42 7.29 -11.75
N GLU A 266 -8.38 6.52 -12.26
CA GLU A 266 -9.82 6.80 -12.10
C GLU A 266 -10.23 6.98 -10.64
N ASN A 267 -9.67 6.18 -9.72
CA ASN A 267 -9.99 6.25 -8.30
C ASN A 267 -9.55 7.59 -7.67
N VAL A 268 -8.38 8.11 -8.06
CA VAL A 268 -7.89 9.38 -7.53
C VAL A 268 -8.65 10.54 -8.17
N LEU A 269 -8.97 10.46 -9.46
CA LEU A 269 -9.83 11.43 -10.15
C LEU A 269 -11.22 11.51 -9.50
N ARG A 270 -11.89 10.38 -9.29
CA ARG A 270 -13.18 10.30 -8.59
C ARG A 270 -13.13 10.91 -7.20
N ARG A 271 -12.09 10.58 -6.41
CA ARG A 271 -11.88 11.17 -5.08
C ARG A 271 -11.69 12.69 -5.16
N ALA A 272 -10.92 13.18 -6.11
CA ALA A 272 -10.70 14.61 -6.30
C ALA A 272 -12.01 15.33 -6.69
N HIS A 273 -12.79 14.77 -7.62
CA HIS A 273 -14.11 15.28 -7.98
C HIS A 273 -15.07 15.28 -6.79
N ALA A 274 -15.13 14.19 -6.01
CA ALA A 274 -15.96 14.09 -4.82
C ALA A 274 -15.66 15.19 -3.78
N LYS A 275 -14.38 15.53 -3.60
CA LYS A 275 -13.96 16.63 -2.70
C LYS A 275 -14.38 18.01 -3.19
N MET A 276 -14.53 18.17 -4.51
CA MET A 276 -15.06 19.40 -5.12
C MET A 276 -16.60 19.45 -5.12
N GLY A 277 -17.27 18.45 -4.53
CA GLY A 277 -18.74 18.36 -4.50
C GLY A 277 -19.36 17.84 -5.80
N HIS A 278 -18.55 17.26 -6.70
CA HIS A 278 -19.01 16.69 -7.96
C HIS A 278 -19.38 15.19 -7.81
N GLN A 279 -19.99 14.60 -8.86
CA GLN A 279 -20.41 13.18 -8.90
C GLN A 279 -19.24 12.23 -8.57
N PRO A 280 -19.24 11.52 -7.42
CA PRO A 280 -18.13 10.67 -6.98
C PRO A 280 -17.95 9.38 -7.79
N LEU A 281 -19.00 8.92 -8.48
CA LEU A 281 -18.99 7.68 -9.26
C LEU A 281 -18.89 7.91 -10.76
N ALA A 282 -18.34 9.06 -11.15
CA ALA A 282 -18.17 9.41 -12.56
C ALA A 282 -17.37 8.35 -13.32
N ASP A 283 -17.86 7.94 -14.48
CA ASP A 283 -17.18 7.00 -15.35
C ASP A 283 -15.97 7.64 -16.05
N VAL A 284 -15.04 6.83 -16.55
CA VAL A 284 -13.80 7.34 -17.15
C VAL A 284 -14.02 8.20 -18.40
N ILE A 285 -15.06 7.91 -19.19
CA ILE A 285 -15.44 8.72 -20.35
C ILE A 285 -15.92 10.10 -19.87
N SER A 286 -16.77 10.14 -18.85
CA SER A 286 -17.24 11.37 -18.22
C SER A 286 -16.09 12.21 -17.67
N LEU A 287 -15.16 11.60 -16.93
CA LEU A 287 -13.99 12.28 -16.37
C LEU A 287 -13.15 12.93 -17.48
N VAL A 288 -12.85 12.20 -18.55
CA VAL A 288 -12.03 12.69 -19.67
C VAL A 288 -12.76 13.78 -20.45
N LYS A 289 -14.05 13.60 -20.77
CA LYS A 289 -14.85 14.61 -21.47
C LYS A 289 -14.99 15.90 -20.66
N ASN A 290 -15.23 15.79 -19.36
CA ASN A 290 -15.26 16.93 -18.46
C ASN A 290 -13.90 17.64 -18.40
N ALA A 291 -12.80 16.89 -18.29
CA ALA A 291 -11.45 17.46 -18.31
C ALA A 291 -11.09 18.15 -19.64
N ALA A 292 -11.64 17.67 -20.76
CA ALA A 292 -11.46 18.28 -22.06
C ALA A 292 -12.30 19.57 -22.21
N VAL A 293 -13.60 19.53 -21.92
CA VAL A 293 -14.55 20.61 -22.28
C VAL A 293 -14.90 21.52 -21.10
N GLY A 294 -14.73 21.06 -19.86
CA GLY A 294 -15.09 21.77 -18.62
C GLY A 294 -16.57 21.61 -18.24
N GLU A 295 -17.47 21.78 -19.21
CA GLU A 295 -18.92 21.79 -18.99
C GLU A 295 -19.62 20.44 -19.23
N SER A 296 -18.88 19.42 -19.67
CA SER A 296 -19.49 18.10 -19.89
C SER A 296 -19.96 17.48 -18.57
N PRO A 297 -21.17 16.88 -18.53
CA PRO A 297 -21.70 16.29 -17.31
C PRO A 297 -20.85 15.11 -16.85
N LEU A 298 -20.69 15.01 -15.53
CA LEU A 298 -20.03 13.89 -14.87
C LEU A 298 -21.06 12.81 -14.58
N LEU A 299 -21.25 11.89 -15.52
CA LEU A 299 -22.21 10.79 -15.41
C LEU A 299 -21.55 9.56 -14.79
N THR A 300 -22.34 8.75 -14.09
CA THR A 300 -21.96 7.37 -13.78
C THR A 300 -22.04 6.50 -15.03
N ALA A 301 -21.43 5.31 -14.97
CA ALA A 301 -21.50 4.35 -16.07
C ALA A 301 -22.96 3.94 -16.36
N GLU A 302 -23.77 3.80 -15.32
CA GLU A 302 -25.20 3.49 -15.45
C GLU A 302 -25.97 4.60 -16.14
N GLU A 303 -25.81 5.86 -15.70
CA GLU A 303 -26.46 7.02 -16.30
C GLU A 303 -26.07 7.19 -17.78
N ARG A 304 -24.77 7.02 -18.08
CA ARG A 304 -24.24 7.10 -19.45
C ARG A 304 -24.83 6.02 -20.35
N VAL A 305 -24.78 4.77 -19.90
CA VAL A 305 -25.27 3.63 -20.67
C VAL A 305 -26.79 3.71 -20.83
N ALA A 306 -27.54 4.10 -19.80
CA ALA A 306 -28.98 4.32 -19.90
C ALA A 306 -29.32 5.39 -20.96
N ALA A 307 -28.61 6.52 -20.96
CA ALA A 307 -28.79 7.57 -21.95
C ALA A 307 -28.40 7.12 -23.38
N ALA A 308 -27.38 6.27 -23.52
CA ALA A 308 -27.01 5.68 -24.81
C ALA A 308 -28.11 4.73 -25.33
N PHE A 309 -28.62 3.85 -24.48
CA PHE A 309 -29.67 2.89 -24.86
C PHE A 309 -30.99 3.56 -25.20
N ALA A 310 -31.40 4.60 -24.45
CA ALA A 310 -32.60 5.38 -24.79
C ALA A 310 -32.52 5.97 -26.22
N ARG A 311 -31.33 6.44 -26.63
CA ARG A 311 -31.07 6.97 -27.98
C ARG A 311 -31.08 5.86 -29.05
N LEU A 312 -30.54 4.68 -28.73
CA LEU A 312 -30.50 3.54 -29.64
C LEU A 312 -31.88 2.93 -29.88
N GLU A 313 -32.62 2.68 -28.80
CA GLU A 313 -33.95 2.04 -28.85
C GLU A 313 -34.99 2.92 -29.55
N ALA A 314 -34.87 4.25 -29.45
CA ALA A 314 -35.72 5.19 -30.18
C ALA A 314 -35.58 5.09 -31.72
N ARG A 315 -34.51 4.46 -32.22
CA ARG A 315 -34.18 4.36 -33.65
C ARG A 315 -34.18 2.93 -34.19
N LEU A 316 -34.50 1.93 -33.36
CA LEU A 316 -34.38 0.51 -33.70
C LEU A 316 -35.71 -0.22 -33.48
N THR A 317 -36.16 -0.93 -34.50
CA THR A 317 -37.27 -1.88 -34.37
C THR A 317 -36.71 -3.23 -33.95
N LEU A 318 -36.75 -3.51 -32.65
CA LEU A 318 -36.23 -4.76 -32.07
C LEU A 318 -37.35 -5.77 -31.80
N THR A 319 -37.10 -7.04 -32.08
CA THR A 319 -37.95 -8.15 -31.62
C THR A 319 -37.87 -8.33 -30.11
N GLU A 320 -38.84 -9.02 -29.50
CA GLU A 320 -38.84 -9.28 -28.06
C GLU A 320 -37.60 -10.05 -27.57
N ASP A 321 -37.05 -10.95 -28.39
CA ASP A 321 -35.80 -11.63 -28.08
C ASP A 321 -34.60 -10.68 -28.14
N GLN A 322 -34.55 -9.81 -29.16
CA GLN A 322 -33.49 -8.81 -29.30
C GLN A 322 -33.53 -7.77 -28.17
N ARG A 323 -34.72 -7.33 -27.73
CA ARG A 323 -34.87 -6.42 -26.58
C ARG A 323 -34.33 -7.05 -25.30
N ARG A 324 -34.66 -8.32 -25.03
CA ARG A 324 -34.11 -9.04 -23.88
C ARG A 324 -32.59 -9.12 -23.92
N TRP A 325 -32.01 -9.33 -25.10
CA TRP A 325 -30.56 -9.31 -25.28
C TRP A 325 -29.95 -7.92 -25.09
N MET A 326 -30.61 -6.86 -25.56
CA MET A 326 -30.19 -5.48 -25.32
C MET A 326 -30.15 -5.16 -23.81
N LEU A 327 -31.08 -5.66 -23.00
CA LEU A 327 -31.05 -5.49 -21.55
C LEU A 327 -29.80 -6.14 -20.91
N LEU A 328 -29.42 -7.34 -21.34
CA LEU A 328 -28.21 -8.02 -20.86
C LEU A 328 -26.95 -7.25 -21.26
N ILE A 329 -26.91 -6.72 -22.49
CA ILE A 329 -25.80 -5.90 -22.97
C ILE A 329 -25.70 -4.63 -22.13
N ARG A 330 -26.84 -3.98 -21.85
CA ARG A 330 -26.90 -2.79 -21.00
C ARG A 330 -26.32 -3.06 -19.61
N GLU A 331 -26.72 -4.17 -18.98
CA GLU A 331 -26.24 -4.57 -17.65
C GLU A 331 -24.74 -4.84 -17.63
N HIS A 332 -24.21 -5.51 -18.66
CA HIS A 332 -22.77 -5.70 -18.81
C HIS A 332 -22.02 -4.35 -18.91
N LEU A 333 -22.53 -3.43 -19.74
CA LEU A 333 -21.90 -2.13 -19.99
C LEU A 333 -21.87 -1.19 -18.78
N PHE A 334 -22.73 -1.39 -17.77
CA PHE A 334 -22.66 -0.65 -16.51
C PHE A 334 -21.32 -0.81 -15.79
N THR A 335 -20.60 -1.91 -16.05
CA THR A 335 -19.28 -2.16 -15.47
C THR A 335 -18.16 -2.06 -16.50
N SER A 336 -18.40 -2.45 -17.75
CA SER A 336 -17.35 -2.55 -18.76
C SER A 336 -17.17 -1.31 -19.62
N LEU A 337 -18.22 -0.49 -19.87
CA LEU A 337 -18.23 0.68 -20.77
C LEU A 337 -17.86 0.42 -22.25
N SER A 338 -17.63 -0.83 -22.62
CA SER A 338 -17.36 -1.28 -23.98
C SER A 338 -17.76 -2.74 -24.12
N LEU A 339 -18.13 -3.14 -25.34
CA LEU A 339 -18.48 -4.50 -25.69
C LEU A 339 -17.63 -4.99 -26.87
N SER A 340 -17.18 -6.24 -26.81
CA SER A 340 -16.60 -7.01 -27.92
C SER A 340 -17.46 -8.23 -28.28
N GLU A 341 -17.13 -8.89 -29.39
CA GLU A 341 -17.72 -10.20 -29.70
C GLU A 341 -17.29 -11.30 -28.72
N GLU A 342 -16.10 -11.21 -28.13
CA GLU A 342 -15.55 -12.20 -27.21
C GLU A 342 -16.29 -12.20 -25.87
N ASP A 343 -16.76 -11.02 -25.43
CA ASP A 343 -17.54 -10.88 -24.19
C ASP A 343 -18.76 -11.81 -24.17
N PHE A 344 -19.38 -12.10 -25.32
CA PHE A 344 -20.54 -12.99 -25.38
C PHE A 344 -20.24 -14.43 -24.96
N ASP A 345 -19.00 -14.88 -25.13
CA ASP A 345 -18.57 -16.21 -24.72
C ASP A 345 -17.91 -16.16 -23.32
N ASP A 346 -17.22 -15.06 -22.98
CA ASP A 346 -16.46 -14.94 -21.74
C ASP A 346 -17.30 -14.53 -20.52
N GLN A 347 -18.38 -13.76 -20.73
CA GLN A 347 -19.18 -13.21 -19.63
C GLN A 347 -20.37 -14.13 -19.29
N PRO A 348 -20.52 -14.57 -18.03
CA PRO A 348 -21.62 -15.45 -17.60
C PRO A 348 -23.02 -14.94 -17.94
N ILE A 349 -23.22 -13.61 -17.96
CA ILE A 349 -24.50 -12.97 -18.30
C ILE A 349 -24.99 -13.34 -19.71
N PHE A 350 -24.05 -13.59 -20.63
CA PHE A 350 -24.32 -13.99 -22.01
C PHE A 350 -24.14 -15.49 -22.23
N SER A 351 -23.04 -16.09 -21.75
CA SER A 351 -22.72 -17.49 -22.02
C SER A 351 -23.76 -18.45 -21.43
N ALA A 352 -24.34 -18.13 -20.27
CA ALA A 352 -25.46 -18.89 -19.68
C ALA A 352 -26.75 -18.84 -20.52
N ARG A 353 -26.84 -17.94 -21.51
CA ARG A 353 -27.98 -17.76 -22.42
C ARG A 353 -27.65 -18.15 -23.86
N GLY A 354 -26.61 -18.97 -24.05
CA GLY A 354 -26.18 -19.48 -25.36
C GLY A 354 -25.11 -18.63 -26.06
N GLY A 355 -24.57 -17.63 -25.37
CA GLY A 355 -23.39 -16.87 -25.77
C GLY A 355 -23.42 -16.30 -27.19
N ARG A 356 -22.26 -16.25 -27.85
CA ARG A 356 -22.13 -15.64 -29.18
C ARG A 356 -22.95 -16.36 -30.24
N ALA A 357 -23.14 -17.67 -30.11
CA ALA A 357 -23.97 -18.44 -31.03
C ALA A 357 -25.43 -17.95 -31.02
N ARG A 358 -25.99 -17.73 -29.82
CA ARG A 358 -27.35 -17.19 -29.69
C ARG A 358 -27.43 -15.73 -30.16
N ALA A 359 -26.42 -14.90 -29.85
CA ALA A 359 -26.35 -13.53 -30.35
C ALA A 359 -26.38 -13.49 -31.89
N ARG A 360 -25.59 -14.34 -32.55
CA ARG A 360 -25.56 -14.45 -34.02
C ARG A 360 -26.87 -14.97 -34.62
N GLN A 361 -27.60 -15.84 -33.93
CA GLN A 361 -28.95 -16.23 -34.38
C GLN A 361 -29.94 -15.06 -34.36
N LEU A 362 -29.83 -14.17 -33.36
CA LEU A 362 -30.77 -13.06 -33.17
C LEU A 362 -30.45 -11.83 -34.02
N PHE A 363 -29.17 -11.49 -34.17
CA PHE A 363 -28.73 -10.30 -34.89
C PHE A 363 -28.13 -10.62 -36.27
N GLY A 364 -27.96 -11.89 -36.60
CA GLY A 364 -27.48 -12.33 -37.92
C GLY A 364 -26.11 -11.77 -38.27
N LYS A 365 -25.97 -11.33 -39.53
CA LYS A 365 -24.76 -10.70 -40.06
C LYS A 365 -24.52 -9.29 -39.51
N ASP A 366 -25.52 -8.69 -38.87
CA ASP A 366 -25.46 -7.31 -38.38
C ASP A 366 -24.88 -7.22 -36.96
N LEU A 367 -24.62 -8.34 -36.28
CA LEU A 367 -24.08 -8.36 -34.92
C LEU A 367 -22.83 -7.44 -34.75
N PRO A 368 -21.81 -7.47 -35.64
CA PRO A 368 -20.66 -6.56 -35.50
C PRO A 368 -21.05 -5.09 -35.62
N ALA A 369 -21.99 -4.75 -36.52
CA ALA A 369 -22.47 -3.39 -36.69
C ALA A 369 -23.31 -2.92 -35.48
N VAL A 370 -24.07 -3.82 -34.86
CA VAL A 370 -24.81 -3.55 -33.62
C VAL A 370 -23.82 -3.25 -32.48
N ILE A 371 -22.78 -4.07 -32.29
CA ILE A 371 -21.75 -3.84 -31.27
C ILE A 371 -21.06 -2.48 -31.49
N ALA A 372 -20.66 -2.18 -32.73
CA ALA A 372 -20.04 -0.90 -33.07
C ALA A 372 -20.93 0.31 -32.74
N ARG A 373 -22.22 0.25 -33.11
CA ARG A 373 -23.21 1.30 -32.79
C ARG A 373 -23.44 1.45 -31.28
N ILE A 374 -23.43 0.36 -30.52
CA ILE A 374 -23.57 0.40 -29.06
C ILE A 374 -22.36 1.09 -28.44
N ASN A 375 -21.15 0.69 -28.82
CA ASN A 375 -19.93 1.31 -28.31
C ASN A 375 -19.84 2.80 -28.68
N GLU A 376 -20.18 3.16 -29.91
CA GLU A 376 -20.25 4.55 -30.36
C GLU A 376 -21.23 5.36 -29.50
N ALA A 377 -22.43 4.84 -29.26
CA ALA A 377 -23.46 5.50 -28.46
C ALA A 377 -23.06 5.68 -26.99
N VAL A 378 -22.31 4.73 -26.41
CA VAL A 378 -21.76 4.85 -25.05
C VAL A 378 -20.67 5.92 -24.99
N ALA A 379 -19.81 5.97 -26.01
CA ALA A 379 -18.74 6.94 -26.12
C ALA A 379 -19.22 8.36 -26.42
N ALA A 380 -20.38 8.52 -27.07
CA ALA A 380 -21.01 9.80 -27.42
C ALA A 380 -21.76 10.43 -26.23
#